data_AF-A0A2P4TDT6-F1
#
_entry.id   AF-A0A2P4TDT6-F1
#
_cell.length_a   1.000
_cell.length_b   1.000
_cell.length_c   1.000
_cell.angle_alpha   90.00
_cell.angle_beta   90.00
_cell.angle_gamma   90.00
#
_symmetry.space_group_name_H-M   'P 1'
#
loop_
_entity.id
_entity.type
_entity.pdbx_description
1 polymer ?
#
loop_
_entity_poly.entity_id
_entity_poly.type
_entity_poly.pdbx_seq_one_letter_code
_entity_poly.pdbx_strand_id
1 'polypeptide(L)'
;MYTLVSVPHGNDIASLFELDATTLQRADCLVPRNSYVRLRHLCTNTWVTSTSIPIDTNEERPVMLKIGTCQTKEDKEAFAIVSVPLSEVRDLDFANDANKVLASTVKKLENGTITQNERRFSNYRLNIRQAQTMLLRVGDMLGFICERLPILLRKFVVINTFLCVYLARFVTKLLEDLIFFVSDVPNNGQEVLDVVIAKPNRERQKLMREQNILAQIFGILKAPFKDKGEGSMLRLEDLGDQRYAPYKYMLRLCYRVLRHSQQDYRKNQEYIAKNFCVMQSQIGYDILAEDTITALLHNNRKLLEKHITAKEIETFVNLLRRNREPRFLDYLSDLCVSNTTAIPVTQELICKFMLSPGNADILIQTKLISTQMDNPLECPVISDDIDEEEVWLYWIDSNKEPHGKAIRHLAQEAKEGTKVDLEVLTYYRYQLNLFARMCLDRQYLAINQISAQLSVDLILRCMSDESLPYDLRASFCRLMLHMHVDRDPQESVVPVRYARLWTEIPTKITIHEYDSFTDSSRNEMKRKFALTMEFVEEYLKEVVNQPFPFGDKEKNKLTFEVVHLARNLIYFGFYSFSELLRLTRTLLAILDIVQVPMSSYFERLSKFQDGDSKR
;
A
#
# COMPACT_ATOMS: atom_id res chain seq x y z
N MET A 1 14.90 53.01 8.79
CA MET A 1 14.56 51.87 7.93
C MET A 1 13.08 51.58 8.13
N TYR A 2 12.24 51.76 7.10
CA TYR A 2 10.83 51.34 7.19
C TYR A 2 10.75 49.85 6.88
N THR A 3 9.67 49.18 7.29
CA THR A 3 9.51 47.73 7.07
C THR A 3 8.13 47.41 6.55
N LEU A 4 8.05 46.42 5.65
CA LEU A 4 6.79 46.02 5.03
C LEU A 4 5.89 45.29 6.03
N VAL A 5 4.60 45.63 6.00
CA VAL A 5 3.55 45.03 6.85
C VAL A 5 2.27 44.85 6.03
N SER A 6 1.47 43.84 6.39
CA SER A 6 0.16 43.61 5.75
C SER A 6 -0.85 44.64 6.25
N VAL A 7 -1.58 45.26 5.31
CA VAL A 7 -2.63 46.25 5.60
C VAL A 7 -3.98 45.69 5.13
N PRO A 8 -5.03 45.68 5.96
CA PRO A 8 -6.33 45.12 5.60
C PRO A 8 -7.12 45.95 4.57
N HIS A 9 -6.75 47.22 4.36
CA HIS A 9 -7.42 48.13 3.44
C HIS A 9 -6.42 48.71 2.42
N GLY A 10 -6.65 48.50 1.13
CA GLY A 10 -5.75 48.91 0.05
C GLY A 10 -5.91 50.35 -0.45
N ASN A 11 -6.69 51.18 0.26
CA ASN A 11 -6.97 52.56 -0.17
C ASN A 11 -5.97 53.58 0.35
N ASP A 12 -5.03 53.17 1.20
CA ASP A 12 -4.01 54.05 1.77
C ASP A 12 -2.85 54.27 0.78
N ILE A 13 -2.34 55.50 0.70
CA ILE A 13 -1.19 55.88 -0.13
C ILE A 13 0.06 55.07 0.28
N ALA A 14 0.14 54.64 1.54
CA ALA A 14 1.20 53.76 2.04
C ALA A 14 1.20 52.34 1.41
N SER A 15 0.20 51.98 0.61
CA SER A 15 0.15 50.71 -0.13
C SER A 15 0.65 50.81 -1.58
N LEU A 16 1.05 52.00 -2.05
CA LEU A 16 1.46 52.25 -3.43
C LEU A 16 2.95 52.05 -3.65
N PHE A 17 3.28 51.28 -4.69
CA PHE A 17 4.65 51.00 -5.13
C PHE A 17 4.81 51.32 -6.62
N GLU A 18 6.02 51.78 -6.97
CA GLU A 18 6.44 52.04 -8.34
C GLU A 18 7.48 51.01 -8.79
N LEU A 19 7.40 50.60 -10.05
CA LEU A 19 8.32 49.63 -10.66
C LEU A 19 9.45 50.35 -11.39
N ASP A 20 10.69 49.94 -11.13
CA ASP A 20 11.89 50.39 -11.84
C ASP A 20 12.48 49.21 -12.64
N ALA A 21 12.70 49.40 -13.94
CA ALA A 21 13.24 48.36 -14.80
C ALA A 21 14.75 48.15 -14.54
N THR A 22 15.21 46.91 -14.56
CA THR A 22 16.65 46.61 -14.44
C THR A 22 17.41 46.66 -15.76
N THR A 23 16.70 46.67 -16.89
CA THR A 23 17.27 46.75 -18.24
C THR A 23 16.80 48.01 -18.95
N LEU A 24 17.54 48.44 -19.97
CA LEU A 24 17.21 49.64 -20.75
C LEU A 24 15.89 49.41 -21.52
N GLN A 25 14.77 49.85 -20.94
CA GLN A 25 13.45 49.86 -21.56
C GLN A 25 13.02 51.31 -21.81
N ARG A 26 12.26 51.58 -22.88
CA ARG A 26 11.68 52.92 -23.08
C ARG A 26 10.60 53.14 -22.03
N ALA A 27 10.51 54.37 -21.51
CA ALA A 27 9.58 54.72 -20.42
C ALA A 27 8.10 54.42 -20.74
N ASP A 28 7.71 54.47 -22.02
CA ASP A 28 6.32 54.25 -22.46
C ASP A 28 6.02 52.80 -22.89
N CYS A 29 6.98 51.88 -22.74
CA CYS A 29 6.78 50.48 -23.13
C CYS A 29 6.00 49.70 -22.06
N LEU A 30 5.19 48.74 -22.51
CA LEU A 30 4.54 47.78 -21.64
C LEU A 30 5.59 46.92 -20.91
N VAL A 31 5.34 46.62 -19.64
CA VAL A 31 6.20 45.75 -18.82
C VAL A 31 6.12 44.30 -19.35
N PRO A 32 7.24 43.69 -19.78
CA PRO A 32 7.24 42.30 -20.23
C PRO A 32 6.91 41.31 -19.10
N ARG A 33 6.30 40.18 -19.46
CA ARG A 33 6.11 39.04 -18.52
C ARG A 33 7.47 38.46 -18.12
N ASN A 34 7.59 38.00 -16.87
CA ASN A 34 8.83 37.41 -16.33
C ASN A 34 10.02 38.38 -16.33
N SER A 35 9.74 39.65 -16.01
CA SER A 35 10.74 40.71 -15.89
C SER A 35 11.33 40.80 -14.48
N TYR A 36 12.57 41.27 -14.40
CA TYR A 36 13.19 41.69 -13.14
C TYR A 36 12.97 43.19 -12.95
N VAL A 37 12.46 43.55 -11.77
CA VAL A 37 12.12 44.92 -11.42
C VAL A 37 12.62 45.26 -10.02
N ARG A 38 12.77 46.55 -9.74
CA ARG A 38 12.96 47.07 -8.39
C ARG A 38 11.69 47.75 -7.94
N LEU A 39 11.44 47.70 -6.63
CA LEU A 39 10.26 48.27 -6.01
C LEU A 39 10.65 49.53 -5.24
N ARG A 40 10.02 50.65 -5.57
CA ARG A 40 10.14 51.91 -4.84
C ARG A 40 8.82 52.22 -4.15
N HIS A 41 8.85 52.43 -2.84
CA HIS A 41 7.68 52.83 -2.07
C HIS A 41 7.40 54.33 -2.30
N LEU A 42 6.20 54.66 -2.76
CA LEU A 42 5.89 56.01 -3.25
C LEU A 42 5.83 57.04 -2.12
N CYS A 43 5.21 56.68 -0.99
CA CYS A 43 4.98 57.60 0.13
C CYS A 43 6.28 58.05 0.81
N THR A 44 7.23 57.13 1.02
CA THR A 44 8.50 57.41 1.72
C THR A 44 9.68 57.60 0.77
N ASN A 45 9.49 57.41 -0.53
CA ASN A 45 10.54 57.45 -1.56
C ASN A 45 11.76 56.56 -1.22
N THR A 46 11.49 55.35 -0.71
CA THR A 46 12.53 54.38 -0.33
C THR A 46 12.47 53.13 -1.19
N TRP A 47 13.61 52.51 -1.44
CA TRP A 47 13.76 51.26 -2.18
C TRP A 47 13.59 50.06 -1.26
N VAL A 48 12.84 49.04 -1.71
CA VAL A 48 12.64 47.81 -0.95
C VAL A 48 13.93 47.00 -0.93
N THR A 49 14.35 46.58 0.26
CA THR A 49 15.61 45.85 0.51
C THR A 49 15.39 44.62 1.38
N SER A 50 16.15 43.57 1.11
CA SER A 50 16.16 42.34 1.89
C SER A 50 16.95 42.53 3.20
N THR A 51 16.51 41.90 4.28
CA THR A 51 17.27 41.89 5.52
C THR A 51 17.45 40.45 6.01
N SER A 52 18.58 40.18 6.68
CA SER A 52 18.85 38.90 7.32
C SER A 52 18.27 38.80 8.74
N ILE A 53 17.37 39.71 9.13
CA ILE A 53 16.78 39.75 10.46
C ILE A 53 15.60 38.78 10.51
N PRO A 54 15.68 37.68 11.29
CA PRO A 54 14.58 36.74 11.43
C PRO A 54 13.44 37.33 12.28
N ILE A 55 12.21 36.96 11.95
CA ILE A 55 11.00 37.32 12.71
C ILE A 55 10.68 36.21 13.72
N ASP A 56 10.86 34.95 13.32
CA ASP A 56 10.57 33.73 14.05
C ASP A 56 11.74 33.26 14.93
N THR A 57 12.24 34.18 15.78
CA THR A 57 13.39 33.92 16.69
C THR A 57 13.17 32.81 17.72
N ASN A 58 11.93 32.39 17.94
CA ASN A 58 11.58 31.32 18.87
C ASN A 58 11.72 29.91 18.27
N GLU A 59 11.90 29.78 16.96
CA GLU A 59 12.05 28.51 16.26
C GLU A 59 13.53 28.09 16.19
N GLU A 60 13.80 26.78 16.26
CA GLU A 60 15.17 26.23 16.21
C GLU A 60 15.90 26.60 14.90
N ARG A 61 15.14 26.79 13.81
CA ARG A 61 15.64 27.27 12.53
C ARG A 61 14.67 28.31 11.96
N PRO A 62 14.94 29.62 12.13
CA PRO A 62 14.07 30.66 11.61
C PRO A 62 14.08 30.66 10.07
N VAL A 63 12.89 30.73 9.47
CA VAL A 63 12.68 30.77 8.01
C VAL A 63 12.04 32.07 7.55
N MET A 64 11.44 32.86 8.45
CA MET A 64 10.78 34.11 8.13
C MET A 64 11.74 35.29 8.31
N LEU A 65 12.12 35.93 7.21
CA LEU A 65 13.01 37.09 7.22
C LEU A 65 12.21 38.39 7.03
N LYS A 66 12.63 39.43 7.75
CA LYS A 66 12.02 40.75 7.62
C LYS A 66 12.45 41.42 6.31
N ILE A 67 11.53 42.11 5.65
CA ILE A 67 11.83 42.95 4.48
C ILE A 67 11.72 44.41 4.90
N GLY A 68 12.74 45.19 4.55
CA GLY A 68 12.86 46.60 4.91
C GLY A 68 12.89 47.51 3.69
N THR A 69 13.12 48.81 3.94
CA THR A 69 13.39 49.79 2.90
C THR A 69 14.60 50.66 3.24
N CYS A 70 15.36 51.03 2.22
CA CYS A 70 16.53 51.91 2.30
C CYS A 70 16.34 53.15 1.41
N GLN A 71 17.01 54.26 1.74
CA GLN A 71 17.01 55.45 0.88
C GLN A 71 17.92 55.27 -0.35
N THR A 72 18.97 54.48 -0.22
CA THR A 72 19.93 54.24 -1.30
C THR A 72 19.40 53.17 -2.25
N LYS A 73 19.52 53.42 -3.56
CA LYS A 73 19.20 52.44 -4.60
C LYS A 73 20.32 51.39 -4.66
N GLU A 74 19.97 50.13 -4.41
CA GLU A 74 20.90 49.02 -4.53
C GLU A 74 20.66 48.22 -5.80
N ASP A 75 21.66 48.14 -6.68
CA ASP A 75 21.49 47.48 -7.97
C ASP A 75 21.41 45.95 -7.87
N LYS A 76 21.93 45.38 -6.78
CA LYS A 76 21.95 43.93 -6.51
C LYS A 76 20.60 43.36 -6.10
N GLU A 77 19.68 44.21 -5.64
CA GLU A 77 18.37 43.80 -5.15
C GLU A 77 17.31 44.04 -6.22
N ALA A 78 16.88 42.95 -6.86
CA ALA A 78 15.83 42.94 -7.86
C ALA A 78 14.86 41.78 -7.61
N PHE A 79 13.59 42.00 -7.88
CA PHE A 79 12.52 41.03 -7.73
C PHE A 79 12.08 40.54 -9.10
N ALA A 80 11.82 39.24 -9.22
CA ALA A 80 11.27 38.66 -10.44
C ALA A 80 9.74 38.66 -10.40
N ILE A 81 9.09 39.26 -11.40
CA ILE A 81 7.64 39.15 -11.59
C ILE A 81 7.36 37.86 -12.35
N VAL A 82 7.02 36.78 -11.64
CA VAL A 82 6.71 35.48 -12.26
C VAL A 82 5.22 35.38 -12.54
N SER A 83 4.85 35.18 -13.82
CA SER A 83 3.44 34.99 -14.18
C SER A 83 2.93 33.61 -13.74
N VAL A 84 1.86 33.59 -12.95
CA VAL A 84 1.21 32.35 -12.50
C VAL A 84 0.10 31.96 -13.50
N PRO A 85 0.02 30.69 -13.94
CA PRO A 85 -1.06 30.22 -14.82
C PRO A 85 -2.44 30.35 -14.18
N LEU A 86 -3.45 30.69 -14.98
CA LEU A 86 -4.85 30.78 -14.54
C LEU A 86 -5.42 29.45 -14.02
N SER A 87 -4.85 28.31 -14.41
CA SER A 87 -5.21 27.00 -13.84
C SER A 87 -4.84 26.89 -12.36
N GLU A 88 -3.65 27.35 -11.97
CA GLU A 88 -3.19 27.26 -10.57
C GLU A 88 -4.01 28.18 -9.65
N VAL A 89 -4.38 29.37 -10.13
CA VAL A 89 -5.26 30.29 -9.38
C VAL A 89 -6.64 29.65 -9.17
N ARG A 90 -7.22 29.04 -10.21
CA ARG A 90 -8.50 28.32 -10.09
C ARG A 90 -8.41 27.14 -9.13
N ASP A 91 -7.32 26.38 -9.17
CA ASP A 91 -7.09 25.25 -8.26
C ASP A 91 -6.98 25.73 -6.80
N LEU A 92 -6.33 26.88 -6.56
CA LEU A 92 -6.23 27.51 -5.24
C LEU A 92 -7.59 28.01 -4.74
N ASP A 93 -8.36 28.71 -5.59
CA ASP A 93 -9.69 29.20 -5.25
C ASP A 93 -10.64 28.05 -4.93
N PHE A 94 -10.64 27.00 -5.74
CA PHE A 94 -11.40 25.78 -5.50
C PHE A 94 -11.05 25.15 -4.15
N ALA A 95 -9.76 25.00 -3.83
CA ALA A 95 -9.32 24.45 -2.56
C ALA A 95 -9.77 25.30 -1.36
N ASN A 96 -9.68 26.63 -1.49
CA ASN A 96 -10.11 27.57 -0.46
C ASN A 96 -11.62 27.49 -0.20
N ASP A 97 -12.43 27.48 -1.26
CA ASP A 97 -13.88 27.40 -1.13
C ASP A 97 -14.33 26.02 -0.60
N ALA A 98 -13.67 24.95 -1.04
CA ALA A 98 -13.88 23.61 -0.48
C ALA A 98 -13.60 23.58 1.03
N ASN A 99 -12.49 24.17 1.49
CA ASN A 99 -12.17 24.27 2.91
C ASN A 99 -13.24 25.03 3.71
N LYS A 100 -13.74 26.17 3.20
CA LYS A 100 -14.81 26.93 3.87
C LYS A 100 -16.09 26.10 4.03
N VAL A 101 -16.49 25.39 2.97
CA VAL A 101 -17.67 24.51 3.00
C VAL A 101 -17.49 23.38 4.00
N LEU A 102 -16.35 22.67 3.94
CA LEU A 102 -16.07 21.56 4.85
C LEU A 102 -15.97 22.02 6.30
N ALA A 103 -15.35 23.15 6.58
CA ALA A 103 -15.25 23.73 7.92
C ALA A 103 -16.64 24.08 8.51
N SER A 104 -17.54 24.63 7.68
CA SER A 104 -18.94 24.88 8.07
C SER A 104 -19.67 23.57 8.41
N THR A 105 -19.45 22.52 7.61
CA THR A 105 -20.01 21.19 7.84
C THR A 105 -19.49 20.57 9.14
N VAL A 106 -18.17 20.61 9.39
CA VAL A 106 -17.57 20.10 10.63
C VAL A 106 -18.17 20.80 11.85
N LYS A 107 -18.29 22.13 11.85
CA LYS A 107 -18.92 22.87 12.95
C LYS A 107 -20.37 22.43 13.20
N LYS A 108 -21.14 22.18 12.12
CA LYS A 108 -22.52 21.67 12.24
C LYS A 108 -22.58 20.25 12.81
N LEU A 109 -21.64 19.39 12.43
CA LEU A 109 -21.50 18.03 12.97
C LEU A 109 -21.10 18.07 14.45
N GLU A 110 -20.17 18.94 14.83
CA GLU A 110 -19.70 19.08 16.21
C GLU A 110 -20.74 19.66 17.17
N ASN A 111 -21.66 20.48 16.66
CA ASN A 111 -22.70 21.15 17.46
C ASN A 111 -23.98 20.30 17.60
N GLY A 112 -24.03 19.09 17.03
CA GLY A 112 -25.15 18.15 17.23
C GLY A 112 -26.50 18.62 16.67
N THR A 113 -26.54 19.71 15.90
CA THR A 113 -27.77 20.25 15.25
C THR A 113 -28.37 19.34 14.17
N ILE A 114 -27.82 18.14 13.97
CA ILE A 114 -28.45 17.05 13.21
C ILE A 114 -29.40 16.35 14.19
N THR A 115 -30.58 16.95 14.39
CA THR A 115 -31.50 16.55 15.47
C THR A 115 -31.98 15.10 15.31
N GLN A 116 -32.12 14.40 16.44
CA GLN A 116 -32.51 12.98 16.61
C GLN A 116 -33.69 12.47 15.73
N ASN A 117 -34.56 13.35 15.22
CA ASN A 117 -35.65 13.00 14.30
C ASN A 117 -35.20 12.69 12.86
N GLU A 118 -33.96 13.02 12.52
CA GLU A 118 -33.35 12.83 11.19
C GLU A 118 -32.84 11.38 10.99
N ARG A 119 -32.95 10.52 12.01
CA ARG A 119 -32.49 9.11 12.04
C ARG A 119 -33.44 8.09 11.37
N ARG A 120 -34.54 8.51 10.71
CA ARG A 120 -35.62 7.59 10.29
C ARG A 120 -35.92 7.45 8.80
N PHE A 121 -35.35 8.22 7.88
CA PHE A 121 -35.76 8.09 6.47
C PHE A 121 -34.64 8.19 5.44
N SER A 122 -34.14 7.02 5.03
CA SER A 122 -33.17 6.82 3.95
C SER A 122 -33.75 6.00 2.77
N ASN A 123 -35.05 5.69 2.78
CA ASN A 123 -35.67 4.73 1.84
C ASN A 123 -36.70 5.32 0.86
N TYR A 124 -36.69 6.62 0.59
CA TYR A 124 -37.52 7.16 -0.50
C TYR A 124 -36.68 7.71 -1.66
N ARG A 125 -36.61 6.92 -2.76
CA ARG A 125 -36.45 7.46 -4.12
C ARG A 125 -37.62 8.42 -4.38
N LEU A 126 -37.45 9.70 -4.07
CA LEU A 126 -38.45 10.72 -4.43
C LEU A 126 -38.19 11.21 -5.86
N ASN A 127 -39.05 10.74 -6.76
CA ASN A 127 -39.20 11.26 -8.12
C ASN A 127 -39.47 12.78 -8.05
N ILE A 128 -38.52 13.57 -8.55
CA ILE A 128 -38.54 15.04 -8.58
C ILE A 128 -39.83 15.61 -9.20
N ARG A 129 -40.52 14.84 -10.07
CA ARG A 129 -41.80 15.24 -10.67
C ARG A 129 -42.99 15.30 -9.69
N GLN A 130 -43.04 14.49 -8.63
CA GLN A 130 -44.16 14.52 -7.67
C GLN A 130 -44.05 15.68 -6.66
N ALA A 131 -42.84 16.12 -6.32
CA ALA A 131 -42.63 17.24 -5.41
C ALA A 131 -43.05 18.59 -6.02
N GLN A 132 -42.84 18.77 -7.33
CA GLN A 132 -43.33 19.95 -8.06
C GLN A 132 -44.87 20.02 -8.09
N THR A 133 -45.57 18.88 -8.19
CA THR A 133 -47.03 18.87 -8.21
C THR A 133 -47.64 19.15 -6.84
N MET A 134 -46.97 18.75 -5.74
CA MET A 134 -47.41 19.12 -4.38
C MET A 134 -47.18 20.60 -4.08
N LEU A 135 -46.07 21.20 -4.52
CA LEU A 135 -45.79 22.62 -4.30
C LEU A 135 -46.77 23.53 -5.06
N LEU A 136 -47.22 23.14 -6.25
CA LEU A 136 -48.28 23.86 -6.96
C LEU A 136 -49.65 23.73 -6.26
N ARG A 137 -49.99 22.55 -5.71
CA ARG A 137 -51.28 22.36 -5.00
C ARG A 137 -51.36 23.04 -3.64
N VAL A 138 -50.23 23.37 -3.02
CA VAL A 138 -50.18 24.11 -1.74
C VAL A 138 -50.32 25.62 -1.94
N GLY A 139 -50.09 26.14 -3.16
CA GLY A 139 -50.36 27.53 -3.52
C GLY A 139 -51.85 27.90 -3.54
N ASP A 140 -52.71 26.94 -3.92
CA ASP A 140 -54.16 27.16 -4.04
C ASP A 140 -54.94 26.98 -2.73
N MET A 141 -54.27 26.54 -1.66
CA MET A 141 -54.84 26.35 -0.32
C MET A 141 -54.28 27.33 0.72
N LEU A 142 -53.84 28.51 0.28
CA LEU A 142 -53.46 29.64 1.14
C LEU A 142 -54.55 30.71 1.20
N GLY A 143 -55.80 30.28 1.30
CA GLY A 143 -56.96 31.15 1.52
C GLY A 143 -57.69 30.93 2.85
N PHE A 144 -57.38 29.87 3.60
CA PHE A 144 -58.16 29.55 4.81
C PHE A 144 -57.30 28.92 5.90
N ILE A 145 -57.51 29.42 7.12
CA ILE A 145 -57.14 28.85 8.42
C ILE A 145 -55.76 29.29 8.96
N CYS A 146 -55.80 30.50 9.48
CA CYS A 146 -55.11 30.93 10.68
C CYS A 146 -55.70 30.15 11.88
N GLU A 147 -55.14 28.97 12.20
CA GLU A 147 -55.28 28.25 13.48
C GLU A 147 -54.59 26.88 13.33
N ARG A 148 -53.28 26.79 13.61
CA ARG A 148 -52.56 25.55 14.02
C ARG A 148 -51.06 25.85 14.14
N LEU A 149 -50.70 26.46 15.26
CA LEU A 149 -49.31 26.59 15.73
C LEU A 149 -48.52 25.24 15.82
N PRO A 150 -49.14 24.04 15.89
CA PRO A 150 -48.38 22.77 15.83
C PRO A 150 -47.93 22.33 14.42
N ILE A 151 -48.51 22.88 13.34
CA ILE A 151 -48.15 22.48 11.96
C ILE A 151 -46.90 23.21 11.47
N LEU A 152 -46.66 24.43 11.94
CA LEU A 152 -45.42 25.17 11.65
C LEU A 152 -44.19 24.52 12.27
N LEU A 153 -44.31 23.91 13.46
CA LEU A 153 -43.24 23.10 14.07
C LEU A 153 -42.94 21.81 13.28
N ARG A 154 -43.97 21.10 12.78
CA ARG A 154 -43.75 19.96 11.87
C ARG A 154 -43.18 20.38 10.52
N LYS A 155 -43.57 21.55 9.97
CA LYS A 155 -42.97 22.10 8.75
C LYS A 155 -41.52 22.55 8.95
N PHE A 156 -41.15 23.05 10.13
CA PHE A 156 -39.77 23.39 10.48
C PHE A 156 -38.87 22.14 10.55
N VAL A 157 -39.38 21.03 11.12
CA VAL A 157 -38.67 19.74 11.12
C VAL A 157 -38.51 19.20 9.69
N VAL A 158 -39.54 19.28 8.84
CA VAL A 158 -39.47 18.82 7.44
C VAL A 158 -38.51 19.67 6.60
N ILE A 159 -38.44 20.99 6.81
CA ILE A 159 -37.51 21.88 6.11
C ILE A 159 -36.06 21.64 6.56
N ASN A 160 -35.80 21.45 7.87
CA ASN A 160 -34.46 21.08 8.35
C ASN A 160 -34.02 19.68 7.88
N THR A 161 -34.95 18.72 7.83
CA THR A 161 -34.67 17.36 7.32
C THR A 161 -34.34 17.36 5.83
N PHE A 162 -35.05 18.17 5.02
CA PHE A 162 -34.72 18.38 3.60
C PHE A 162 -33.33 19.01 3.43
N LEU A 163 -33.00 20.00 4.26
CA LEU A 163 -31.73 20.71 4.22
C LEU A 163 -30.53 19.81 4.56
N CYS A 164 -30.71 18.84 5.48
CA CYS A 164 -29.64 17.93 5.90
C CYS A 164 -29.34 16.81 4.87
N VAL A 165 -30.36 16.22 4.23
CA VAL A 165 -30.16 15.30 3.09
C VAL A 165 -29.52 16.05 1.91
N TYR A 166 -29.91 17.31 1.70
CA TYR A 166 -29.28 18.16 0.69
C TYR A 166 -27.82 18.49 1.04
N LEU A 167 -27.52 18.79 2.31
CA LEU A 167 -26.17 19.08 2.78
C LEU A 167 -25.27 17.86 2.69
N ALA A 168 -25.73 16.68 3.12
CA ALA A 168 -24.99 15.43 2.97
C ALA A 168 -24.73 15.12 1.49
N ARG A 169 -25.73 15.30 0.60
CA ARG A 169 -25.53 15.14 -0.85
C ARG A 169 -24.55 16.16 -1.42
N PHE A 170 -24.58 17.40 -0.94
CA PHE A 170 -23.65 18.44 -1.39
C PHE A 170 -22.21 18.16 -0.93
N VAL A 171 -22.02 17.73 0.32
CA VAL A 171 -20.71 17.36 0.88
C VAL A 171 -20.18 16.11 0.19
N THR A 172 -21.02 15.09 -0.03
CA THR A 172 -20.67 13.91 -0.84
C THR A 172 -20.20 14.33 -2.23
N LYS A 173 -20.95 15.21 -2.91
CA LYS A 173 -20.56 15.67 -4.25
C LYS A 173 -19.23 16.45 -4.23
N LEU A 174 -19.03 17.30 -3.24
CA LEU A 174 -17.76 18.02 -3.06
C LEU A 174 -16.59 17.05 -2.81
N LEU A 175 -16.79 16.00 -2.00
CA LEU A 175 -15.76 14.98 -1.78
C LEU A 175 -15.45 14.19 -3.05
N GLU A 176 -16.46 13.87 -3.86
CA GLU A 176 -16.24 13.26 -5.19
C GLU A 176 -15.42 14.18 -6.09
N ASP A 177 -15.76 15.47 -6.15
CA ASP A 177 -15.04 16.46 -6.96
C ASP A 177 -13.59 16.65 -6.44
N LEU A 178 -13.35 16.56 -5.12
CA LEU A 178 -12.01 16.54 -4.53
C LEU A 178 -11.19 15.31 -4.95
N ILE A 179 -11.81 14.14 -5.11
CA ILE A 179 -11.11 12.93 -5.60
C ILE A 179 -10.64 13.14 -7.04
N PHE A 180 -11.50 13.66 -7.92
CA PHE A 180 -11.13 13.96 -9.30
C PHE A 180 -10.10 15.09 -9.39
N PHE A 181 -10.21 16.11 -8.54
CA PHE A 181 -9.23 17.19 -8.44
C PHE A 181 -7.83 16.67 -8.10
N VAL A 182 -7.69 15.87 -7.04
CA VAL A 182 -6.39 15.32 -6.62
C VAL A 182 -5.86 14.30 -7.63
N SER A 183 -6.74 13.53 -8.27
CA SER A 183 -6.38 12.51 -9.26
C SER A 183 -5.98 13.08 -10.61
N ASP A 184 -6.36 14.33 -10.91
CA ASP A 184 -6.20 14.96 -12.23
C ASP A 184 -6.84 14.16 -13.38
N VAL A 185 -7.96 13.51 -13.07
CA VAL A 185 -8.72 12.67 -14.02
C VAL A 185 -10.08 13.32 -14.30
N PRO A 186 -10.50 13.44 -15.57
CA PRO A 186 -11.84 13.94 -15.90
C PRO A 186 -12.92 12.96 -15.43
N ASN A 187 -14.04 13.51 -14.95
CA ASN A 187 -15.17 12.70 -14.52
C ASN A 187 -15.98 12.22 -15.73
N ASN A 188 -15.73 10.98 -16.17
CA ASN A 188 -16.41 10.34 -17.30
C ASN A 188 -17.63 9.48 -16.87
N GLY A 189 -18.12 9.63 -15.64
CA GLY A 189 -19.20 8.79 -15.08
C GLY A 189 -18.73 7.45 -14.51
N GLN A 190 -17.42 7.30 -14.29
CA GLN A 190 -16.81 6.17 -13.61
C GLN A 190 -17.11 6.18 -12.10
N GLU A 191 -17.14 4.99 -11.48
CA GLU A 191 -17.31 4.90 -10.02
C GLU A 191 -16.17 5.60 -9.29
N VAL A 192 -16.52 6.57 -8.45
CA VAL A 192 -15.54 7.47 -7.82
C VAL A 192 -14.57 6.73 -6.89
N LEU A 193 -15.02 5.63 -6.29
CA LEU A 193 -14.21 4.82 -5.38
C LEU A 193 -13.14 3.98 -6.09
N ASP A 194 -13.28 3.74 -7.40
CA ASP A 194 -12.36 2.90 -8.18
C ASP A 194 -11.35 3.70 -9.00
N VAL A 195 -11.38 5.03 -8.90
CA VAL A 195 -10.44 5.90 -9.64
C VAL A 195 -9.01 5.62 -9.20
N VAL A 196 -8.17 5.12 -10.12
CA VAL A 196 -6.75 4.83 -9.87
C VAL A 196 -5.90 6.00 -10.38
N ILE A 197 -4.99 6.49 -9.54
CA ILE A 197 -4.02 7.52 -9.93
C ILE A 197 -2.78 6.82 -10.51
N ALA A 198 -2.56 6.99 -11.81
CA ALA A 198 -1.32 6.58 -12.47
C ALA A 198 -0.17 7.57 -12.24
N LYS A 199 -0.47 8.88 -12.15
CA LYS A 199 0.53 9.94 -11.92
C LYS A 199 -0.04 11.02 -10.99
N PRO A 200 0.37 11.10 -9.72
CA PRO A 200 -0.15 12.10 -8.79
C PRO A 200 0.35 13.51 -9.11
N ASN A 201 -0.51 14.52 -8.95
CA ASN A 201 -0.16 15.93 -9.09
C ASN A 201 0.27 16.53 -7.73
N ARG A 202 1.57 16.80 -7.58
CA ARG A 202 2.16 17.28 -6.33
C ARG A 202 1.64 18.64 -5.87
N GLU A 203 1.37 19.58 -6.79
CA GLU A 203 0.90 20.91 -6.41
C GLU A 203 -0.53 20.85 -5.88
N ARG A 204 -1.41 20.05 -6.48
CA ARG A 204 -2.77 19.82 -5.93
C ARG A 204 -2.74 19.11 -4.59
N GLN A 205 -1.91 18.09 -4.42
CA GLN A 205 -1.73 17.44 -3.11
C GLN A 205 -1.17 18.41 -2.05
N LYS A 206 -0.32 19.36 -2.45
CA LYS A 206 0.20 20.42 -1.57
C LYS A 206 -0.94 21.37 -1.17
N LEU A 207 -1.79 21.79 -2.11
CA LEU A 207 -2.97 22.62 -1.81
C LEU A 207 -3.91 21.95 -0.80
N MET A 208 -4.13 20.63 -0.89
CA MET A 208 -4.95 19.89 0.08
C MET A 208 -4.45 20.05 1.53
N ARG A 209 -3.13 20.13 1.72
CA ARG A 209 -2.50 20.34 3.03
C ARG A 209 -2.49 21.81 3.43
N GLU A 210 -1.92 22.67 2.59
CA GLU A 210 -1.69 24.10 2.91
C GLU A 210 -3.02 24.88 3.08
N GLN A 211 -4.07 24.49 2.36
CA GLN A 211 -5.42 25.08 2.50
C GLN A 211 -6.29 24.37 3.55
N ASN A 212 -5.69 23.55 4.42
CA ASN A 212 -6.35 22.87 5.56
C ASN A 212 -7.49 21.90 5.21
N ILE A 213 -7.63 21.46 3.94
CA ILE A 213 -8.67 20.50 3.55
C ILE A 213 -8.50 19.18 4.30
N LEU A 214 -7.27 18.67 4.43
CA LEU A 214 -6.98 17.44 5.18
C LEU A 214 -7.41 17.55 6.64
N ALA A 215 -7.25 18.72 7.26
CA ALA A 215 -7.69 18.97 8.64
C ALA A 215 -9.22 18.84 8.76
N GLN A 216 -9.97 19.42 7.81
CA GLN A 216 -11.43 19.33 7.79
C GLN A 216 -11.91 17.91 7.53
N ILE A 217 -11.24 17.15 6.66
CA ILE A 217 -11.57 15.73 6.42
C ILE A 217 -11.44 14.93 7.73
N PHE A 218 -10.36 15.11 8.48
CA PHE A 218 -10.24 14.50 9.81
C PHE A 218 -11.29 15.03 10.80
N GLY A 219 -11.70 16.30 10.68
CA GLY A 219 -12.83 16.85 11.42
C GLY A 219 -14.12 16.07 11.17
N ILE A 220 -14.44 15.77 9.90
CA ILE A 220 -15.61 14.96 9.52
C ILE A 220 -15.49 13.53 10.05
N LEU A 221 -14.29 12.94 10.04
CA LEU A 221 -14.04 11.60 10.57
C LEU A 221 -14.13 11.55 12.11
N LYS A 222 -13.88 12.65 12.84
CA LYS A 222 -13.85 12.67 14.32
C LYS A 222 -15.13 13.19 14.96
N ALA A 223 -15.69 14.29 14.44
CA ALA A 223 -16.82 15.01 15.02
C ALA A 223 -18.03 14.12 15.41
N PRO A 224 -18.44 13.13 14.60
CA PRO A 224 -19.62 12.30 14.89
C PRO A 224 -19.44 11.33 16.06
N PHE A 225 -18.20 10.97 16.37
CA PHE A 225 -17.85 9.93 17.34
C PHE A 225 -17.29 10.50 18.66
N LYS A 226 -17.11 11.83 18.75
CA LYS A 226 -16.59 12.47 19.96
C LYS A 226 -17.70 12.57 21.01
N ASP A 227 -17.52 11.89 22.13
CA ASP A 227 -18.48 11.90 23.24
C ASP A 227 -18.37 13.23 24.02
N LYS A 228 -19.47 13.99 24.12
CA LYS A 228 -19.53 15.30 24.78
C LYS A 228 -20.45 15.32 26.02
N GLY A 229 -20.70 14.16 26.64
CA GLY A 229 -21.49 14.07 27.88
C GLY A 229 -23.01 13.93 27.69
N GLU A 230 -23.56 14.19 26.49
CA GLU A 230 -24.94 13.85 26.10
C GLU A 230 -25.02 12.56 25.23
N GLY A 231 -23.90 11.85 25.07
CA GLY A 231 -23.73 10.68 24.21
C GLY A 231 -23.16 11.04 22.83
N SER A 232 -22.41 10.11 22.23
CA SER A 232 -21.92 10.26 20.86
C SER A 232 -23.09 10.34 19.86
N MET A 233 -22.96 11.20 18.85
CA MET A 233 -24.00 11.38 17.82
C MET A 233 -24.29 10.07 17.07
N LEU A 234 -23.23 9.29 16.83
CA LEU A 234 -23.22 7.97 16.23
C LEU A 234 -22.25 7.05 16.99
N ARG A 235 -22.58 5.75 17.08
CA ARG A 235 -21.60 4.72 17.40
C ARG A 235 -21.12 4.09 16.10
N LEU A 236 -19.86 3.68 16.05
CA LEU A 236 -19.28 3.03 14.87
C LEU A 236 -20.05 1.75 14.49
N GLU A 237 -20.63 1.07 15.49
CA GLU A 237 -21.44 -0.14 15.32
C GLU A 237 -22.75 0.10 14.54
N ASP A 238 -23.30 1.32 14.59
CA ASP A 238 -24.56 1.67 13.92
C ASP A 238 -24.40 1.87 12.40
N LEU A 239 -23.15 1.99 11.89
CA LEU A 239 -22.85 2.18 10.47
C LEU A 239 -23.22 0.98 9.58
N GLY A 240 -23.49 -0.18 10.18
CA GLY A 240 -23.99 -1.36 9.47
C GLY A 240 -25.46 -1.25 9.04
N ASP A 241 -26.22 -0.30 9.60
CA ASP A 241 -27.64 -0.11 9.29
C ASP A 241 -27.82 0.65 7.96
N GLN A 242 -28.75 0.17 7.11
CA GLN A 242 -29.09 0.79 5.82
C GLN A 242 -29.47 2.27 5.95
N ARG A 243 -29.97 2.69 7.12
CA ARG A 243 -30.27 4.10 7.41
C ARG A 243 -29.06 5.01 7.29
N TYR A 244 -27.87 4.52 7.62
CA TYR A 244 -26.62 5.28 7.59
C TYR A 244 -25.80 5.05 6.33
N ALA A 245 -26.34 4.35 5.31
CA ALA A 245 -25.63 4.08 4.06
C ALA A 245 -25.08 5.34 3.35
N PRO A 246 -25.82 6.47 3.25
CA PRO A 246 -25.26 7.71 2.67
C PRO A 246 -24.09 8.27 3.47
N TYR A 247 -24.12 8.09 4.79
CA TYR A 247 -23.08 8.53 5.70
C TYR A 247 -21.84 7.64 5.59
N LYS A 248 -22.03 6.32 5.52
CA LYS A 248 -20.97 5.34 5.24
C LYS A 248 -20.26 5.65 3.92
N TYR A 249 -21.02 5.98 2.86
CA TYR A 249 -20.44 6.40 1.58
C TYR A 249 -19.62 7.68 1.70
N MET A 250 -20.09 8.69 2.45
CA MET A 250 -19.33 9.91 2.71
C MET A 250 -17.99 9.61 3.41
N LEU A 251 -17.98 8.72 4.42
CA LEU A 251 -16.74 8.31 5.10
C LEU A 251 -15.77 7.58 4.16
N ARG A 252 -16.28 6.70 3.29
CA ARG A 252 -15.47 6.04 2.24
C ARG A 252 -14.79 7.04 1.32
N LEU A 253 -15.52 8.09 0.90
CA LEU A 253 -14.93 9.16 0.09
C LEU A 253 -13.85 9.94 0.87
N CYS A 254 -14.06 10.23 2.15
CA CYS A 254 -13.04 10.86 3.00
C CYS A 254 -11.74 10.04 3.03
N TYR A 255 -11.82 8.74 3.27
CA TYR A 255 -10.64 7.86 3.25
C TYR A 255 -10.01 7.77 1.85
N ARG A 256 -10.81 7.76 0.79
CA ARG A 256 -10.29 7.78 -0.58
C ARG A 256 -9.52 9.07 -0.90
N VAL A 257 -10.02 10.23 -0.48
CA VAL A 257 -9.30 11.51 -0.61
C VAL A 257 -7.98 11.47 0.16
N LEU A 258 -7.97 10.93 1.39
CA LEU A 258 -6.74 10.77 2.17
C LEU A 258 -5.72 9.87 1.45
N ARG A 259 -6.18 8.73 0.90
CA ARG A 259 -5.34 7.79 0.15
C ARG A 259 -4.67 8.45 -1.05
N HIS A 260 -5.40 9.23 -1.83
CA HIS A 260 -4.85 9.94 -2.99
C HIS A 260 -3.94 11.12 -2.60
N SER A 261 -4.23 11.78 -1.49
CA SER A 261 -3.46 12.93 -1.01
C SER A 261 -2.07 12.54 -0.47
N GLN A 262 -1.88 11.28 -0.06
CA GLN A 262 -0.61 10.78 0.51
C GLN A 262 0.29 10.03 -0.48
N GLN A 263 -0.24 9.66 -1.65
CA GLN A 263 0.48 8.88 -2.65
C GLN A 263 1.77 9.60 -3.07
N ASP A 264 2.91 8.94 -2.90
CA ASP A 264 4.27 9.43 -3.23
C ASP A 264 4.64 10.81 -2.63
N TYR A 265 4.01 11.20 -1.51
CA TYR A 265 4.23 12.50 -0.89
C TYR A 265 4.45 12.43 0.63
N ARG A 266 5.74 12.37 1.00
CA ARG A 266 6.22 12.23 2.39
C ARG A 266 5.65 13.26 3.39
N LYS A 267 5.59 14.54 3.02
CA LYS A 267 5.07 15.60 3.92
C LYS A 267 3.59 15.40 4.27
N ASN A 268 2.79 14.89 3.33
CA ASN A 268 1.38 14.60 3.57
C ASN A 268 1.22 13.32 4.40
N GLN A 269 2.05 12.30 4.17
CA GLN A 269 2.09 11.08 4.99
C GLN A 269 2.38 11.41 6.46
N GLU A 270 3.38 12.25 6.75
CA GLU A 270 3.71 12.68 8.12
C GLU A 270 2.57 13.47 8.77
N TYR A 271 1.86 14.30 8.00
CA TYR A 271 0.69 15.02 8.49
C TYR A 271 -0.47 14.08 8.85
N ILE A 272 -0.79 13.13 7.98
CA ILE A 272 -1.85 12.13 8.18
C ILE A 272 -1.53 11.21 9.34
N ALA A 273 -0.26 10.80 9.49
CA ALA A 273 0.20 9.94 10.59
C ALA A 273 -0.03 10.53 11.99
N LYS A 274 -0.15 11.86 12.14
CA LYS A 274 -0.52 12.47 13.43
C LYS A 274 -1.91 12.04 13.91
N ASN A 275 -2.81 11.67 12.99
CA ASN A 275 -4.17 11.23 13.28
C ASN A 275 -4.34 9.71 13.14
N PHE A 276 -3.25 8.96 13.15
CA PHE A 276 -3.24 7.50 12.96
C PHE A 276 -4.20 6.79 13.93
N CYS A 277 -4.26 7.21 15.20
CA CYS A 277 -5.16 6.63 16.21
C CYS A 277 -6.65 6.73 15.86
N VAL A 278 -7.05 7.78 15.12
CA VAL A 278 -8.44 7.91 14.69
C VAL A 278 -8.74 6.91 13.58
N MET A 279 -7.83 6.78 12.61
CA MET A 279 -7.99 5.79 11.53
C MET A 279 -8.02 4.36 12.09
N GLN A 280 -7.19 4.08 13.11
CA GLN A 280 -7.19 2.80 13.84
C GLN A 280 -8.55 2.45 14.45
N SER A 281 -9.20 3.41 15.12
CA SER A 281 -10.49 3.16 15.77
C SER A 281 -11.63 2.84 14.79
N GLN A 282 -11.42 3.08 13.49
CA GLN A 282 -12.46 2.97 12.46
C GLN A 282 -12.21 1.81 11.46
N ILE A 283 -11.22 0.95 11.73
CA ILE A 283 -10.96 -0.27 10.94
C ILE A 283 -12.06 -1.31 11.20
N GLY A 284 -12.50 -2.06 10.17
CA GLY A 284 -13.49 -3.14 10.32
C GLY A 284 -14.94 -2.73 10.16
N TYR A 285 -15.22 -1.45 9.92
CA TYR A 285 -16.58 -0.94 9.66
C TYR A 285 -16.88 -0.75 8.16
N ASP A 286 -16.03 -1.29 7.28
CA ASP A 286 -16.20 -1.26 5.82
C ASP A 286 -16.33 0.18 5.27
N ILE A 287 -15.45 1.05 5.78
CA ILE A 287 -15.32 2.46 5.39
C ILE A 287 -14.02 2.78 4.63
N LEU A 288 -13.28 1.75 4.18
CA LEU A 288 -12.01 1.86 3.46
C LEU A 288 -10.86 2.53 4.24
N ALA A 289 -10.93 2.53 5.58
CA ALA A 289 -9.82 2.98 6.43
C ALA A 289 -8.54 2.15 6.21
N GLU A 290 -8.74 0.87 5.95
CA GLU A 290 -7.73 -0.18 5.79
C GLU A 290 -6.79 0.14 4.62
N ASP A 291 -7.34 0.38 3.43
CA ASP A 291 -6.59 0.76 2.22
C ASP A 291 -5.75 2.04 2.40
N THR A 292 -6.22 2.96 3.26
CA THR A 292 -5.51 4.22 3.52
C THR A 292 -4.36 4.00 4.48
N ILE A 293 -4.55 3.17 5.52
CA ILE A 293 -3.51 2.81 6.48
C ILE A 293 -2.40 2.03 5.79
N THR A 294 -2.76 1.07 4.93
CA THR A 294 -1.78 0.20 4.27
C THR A 294 -0.93 0.99 3.29
N ALA A 295 -1.56 1.87 2.50
CA ALA A 295 -0.84 2.81 1.64
C ALA A 295 0.01 3.83 2.44
N LEU A 296 -0.38 4.20 3.66
CA LEU A 296 0.39 5.10 4.53
C LEU A 296 1.65 4.40 5.08
N LEU A 297 1.51 3.13 5.45
CA LEU A 297 2.57 2.34 6.07
C LEU A 297 3.53 1.72 5.05
N HIS A 298 3.07 1.51 3.81
CA HIS A 298 3.88 1.00 2.72
C HIS A 298 5.15 1.85 2.54
N ASN A 299 6.32 1.21 2.62
CA ASN A 299 7.65 1.83 2.45
C ASN A 299 7.99 2.97 3.43
N ASN A 300 7.34 3.01 4.61
CA ASN A 300 7.54 4.06 5.62
C ASN A 300 8.08 3.51 6.96
N ARG A 301 9.32 3.00 6.96
CA ARG A 301 10.00 2.45 8.15
C ARG A 301 9.85 3.27 9.43
N LYS A 302 10.08 4.58 9.39
CA LYS A 302 9.99 5.45 10.59
C LYS A 302 8.57 5.54 11.18
N LEU A 303 7.54 5.45 10.33
CA LEU A 303 6.15 5.47 10.80
C LEU A 303 5.77 4.11 11.40
N LEU A 304 6.23 3.03 10.77
CA LEU A 304 6.05 1.65 11.27
C LEU A 304 6.66 1.50 12.67
N GLU A 305 7.93 1.86 12.85
CA GLU A 305 8.63 1.72 14.14
C GLU A 305 8.03 2.60 15.26
N LYS A 306 7.42 3.75 14.93
CA LYS A 306 6.89 4.69 15.92
C LYS A 306 5.42 4.43 16.30
N HIS A 307 4.61 3.99 15.35
CA HIS A 307 3.14 3.95 15.50
C HIS A 307 2.54 2.54 15.51
N ILE A 308 3.34 1.49 15.26
CA ILE A 308 2.89 0.11 15.39
C ILE A 308 3.32 -0.43 16.75
N THR A 309 2.35 -0.73 17.60
CA THR A 309 2.50 -1.37 18.91
C THR A 309 1.71 -2.69 18.93
N ALA A 310 1.82 -3.41 20.04
CA ALA A 310 1.12 -4.67 20.27
C ALA A 310 -0.41 -4.55 20.11
N LYS A 311 -1.00 -3.43 20.56
CA LYS A 311 -2.45 -3.20 20.52
C LYS A 311 -2.98 -3.08 19.10
N GLU A 312 -2.21 -2.49 18.18
CA GLU A 312 -2.60 -2.42 16.77
C GLU A 312 -2.64 -3.80 16.14
N ILE A 313 -1.58 -4.61 16.36
CA ILE A 313 -1.51 -5.97 15.81
C ILE A 313 -2.67 -6.81 16.36
N GLU A 314 -2.97 -6.71 17.66
CA GLU A 314 -4.13 -7.38 18.26
C GLU A 314 -5.45 -6.98 17.59
N THR A 315 -5.63 -5.69 17.28
CA THR A 315 -6.83 -5.19 16.58
C THR A 315 -6.92 -5.79 15.18
N PHE A 316 -5.82 -5.83 14.43
CA PHE A 316 -5.77 -6.48 13.11
C PHE A 316 -6.07 -7.98 13.16
N VAL A 317 -5.55 -8.69 14.16
CA VAL A 317 -5.82 -10.12 14.35
C VAL A 317 -7.30 -10.36 14.68
N ASN A 318 -7.91 -9.52 15.52
CA ASN A 318 -9.34 -9.62 15.83
C ASN A 318 -10.23 -9.31 14.60
N LEU A 319 -9.80 -8.40 13.74
CA LEU A 319 -10.48 -8.11 12.47
C LEU A 319 -10.37 -9.26 11.48
N LEU A 320 -9.18 -9.86 11.38
CA LEU A 320 -8.95 -11.06 10.58
C LEU A 320 -9.85 -12.21 11.05
N ARG A 321 -10.02 -12.39 12.38
CA ARG A 321 -10.94 -13.37 12.95
C ARG A 321 -12.41 -13.11 12.59
N ARG A 322 -12.84 -11.83 12.50
CA ARG A 322 -14.24 -11.45 12.23
C ARG A 322 -14.61 -11.49 10.75
N ASN A 323 -13.76 -10.94 9.88
CA ASN A 323 -14.07 -10.77 8.46
C ASN A 323 -13.41 -11.82 7.57
N ARG A 324 -12.32 -12.47 8.03
CA ARG A 324 -11.53 -13.47 7.28
C ARG A 324 -11.13 -13.05 5.87
N GLU A 325 -11.01 -11.74 5.64
CA GLU A 325 -10.64 -11.21 4.34
C GLU A 325 -9.13 -11.40 4.12
N PRO A 326 -8.70 -12.04 3.01
CA PRO A 326 -7.28 -12.33 2.77
C PRO A 326 -6.39 -11.08 2.68
N ARG A 327 -6.96 -9.92 2.36
CA ARG A 327 -6.23 -8.64 2.26
C ARG A 327 -5.57 -8.24 3.59
N PHE A 328 -6.18 -8.58 4.73
CA PHE A 328 -5.59 -8.28 6.04
C PHE A 328 -4.28 -9.04 6.30
N LEU A 329 -4.14 -10.26 5.78
CA LEU A 329 -2.88 -11.00 5.84
C LEU A 329 -1.80 -10.35 4.97
N ASP A 330 -2.18 -9.84 3.80
CA ASP A 330 -1.27 -9.08 2.93
C ASP A 330 -0.79 -7.80 3.60
N TYR A 331 -1.68 -7.12 4.32
CA TYR A 331 -1.32 -5.94 5.09
C TYR A 331 -0.32 -6.27 6.20
N LEU A 332 -0.56 -7.32 7.00
CA LEU A 332 0.41 -7.78 8.00
C LEU A 332 1.75 -8.16 7.37
N SER A 333 1.73 -8.74 6.17
CA SER A 333 2.92 -9.06 5.38
C SER A 333 3.69 -7.80 4.96
N ASP A 334 2.98 -6.75 4.54
CA ASP A 334 3.56 -5.43 4.24
C ASP A 334 4.09 -4.69 5.47
N LEU A 335 3.56 -4.93 6.67
CA LEU A 335 4.12 -4.36 7.90
C LEU A 335 5.48 -4.98 8.28
N CYS A 336 5.75 -6.21 7.87
CA CYS A 336 7.03 -6.89 8.15
C CYS A 336 8.20 -6.32 7.34
N VAL A 337 7.93 -5.68 6.19
CA VAL A 337 8.94 -5.26 5.21
C VAL A 337 8.76 -3.80 4.79
N SER A 338 9.82 -3.02 4.80
CA SER A 338 9.84 -1.67 4.23
C SER A 338 10.98 -1.56 3.22
N ASN A 339 10.70 -1.13 1.99
CA ASN A 339 11.69 -1.02 0.91
C ASN A 339 12.53 -2.29 0.75
N THR A 340 11.89 -3.47 0.75
CA THR A 340 12.54 -4.80 0.66
C THR A 340 13.47 -5.16 1.84
N THR A 341 13.52 -4.35 2.89
CA THR A 341 14.27 -4.65 4.13
C THR A 341 13.33 -5.06 5.25
N ALA A 342 13.69 -6.08 6.02
CA ALA A 342 12.91 -6.51 7.16
C ALA A 342 12.93 -5.46 8.29
N ILE A 343 11.84 -5.40 9.06
CA ILE A 343 11.77 -4.62 10.30
C ILE A 343 11.66 -5.60 11.48
N PRO A 344 12.77 -5.91 12.19
CA PRO A 344 12.81 -6.95 13.21
C PRO A 344 11.79 -6.74 14.34
N VAL A 345 11.59 -5.49 14.79
CA VAL A 345 10.67 -5.14 15.87
C VAL A 345 9.22 -5.47 15.49
N THR A 346 8.81 -5.10 14.28
CA THR A 346 7.45 -5.37 13.79
C THR A 346 7.25 -6.86 13.51
N GLN A 347 8.24 -7.53 12.94
CA GLN A 347 8.22 -8.99 12.76
C GLN A 347 8.04 -9.71 14.11
N GLU A 348 8.82 -9.36 15.13
CA GLU A 348 8.72 -9.97 16.46
C GLU A 348 7.31 -9.83 17.05
N LEU A 349 6.72 -8.63 16.97
CA LEU A 349 5.35 -8.40 17.43
C LEU A 349 4.36 -9.29 16.67
N ILE A 350 4.41 -9.29 15.33
CA ILE A 350 3.50 -10.09 14.51
C ILE A 350 3.67 -11.58 14.80
N CYS A 351 4.90 -12.08 14.97
CA CYS A 351 5.17 -13.47 15.34
C CYS A 351 4.49 -13.85 16.67
N LYS A 352 4.68 -13.05 17.71
CA LYS A 352 4.10 -13.31 19.03
C LYS A 352 2.58 -13.36 19.03
N PHE A 353 1.92 -12.51 18.23
CA PHE A 353 0.45 -12.47 18.15
C PHE A 353 -0.13 -13.52 17.21
N MET A 354 0.41 -13.68 16.01
CA MET A 354 -0.12 -14.61 15.00
C MET A 354 0.12 -16.07 15.36
N LEU A 355 1.29 -16.40 15.91
CA LEU A 355 1.66 -17.78 16.27
C LEU A 355 1.25 -18.14 17.72
N SER A 356 0.52 -17.24 18.40
CA SER A 356 -0.04 -17.53 19.72
C SER A 356 -1.08 -18.65 19.60
N PRO A 357 -1.08 -19.65 20.51
CA PRO A 357 -2.04 -20.75 20.48
C PRO A 357 -3.49 -20.27 20.59
N GLY A 358 -3.74 -19.11 21.20
CA GLY A 358 -5.07 -18.50 21.27
C GLY A 358 -5.61 -17.98 19.93
N ASN A 359 -4.76 -17.87 18.89
CA ASN A 359 -5.11 -17.39 17.55
C ASN A 359 -4.93 -18.47 16.47
N ALA A 360 -4.72 -19.72 16.86
CA ALA A 360 -4.54 -20.85 15.94
C ALA A 360 -5.78 -21.14 15.09
N ASP A 361 -6.96 -20.66 15.50
CA ASP A 361 -8.23 -20.77 14.77
C ASP A 361 -8.27 -19.98 13.45
N ILE A 362 -7.40 -18.97 13.33
CA ILE A 362 -7.31 -18.08 12.17
C ILE A 362 -6.38 -18.66 11.09
N LEU A 363 -5.49 -19.57 11.48
CA LEU A 363 -4.48 -20.15 10.60
C LEU A 363 -4.97 -21.47 10.01
N ILE A 364 -4.67 -21.68 8.73
CA ILE A 364 -4.84 -22.97 8.06
C ILE A 364 -3.67 -23.87 8.45
N GLN A 365 -3.96 -25.04 8.99
CA GLN A 365 -2.96 -26.05 9.32
C GLN A 365 -2.68 -26.93 8.10
N THR A 366 -1.41 -27.18 7.83
CA THR A 366 -0.96 -28.01 6.72
C THR A 366 -0.30 -29.26 7.28
N LYS A 367 -0.76 -30.44 6.87
CA LYS A 367 -0.20 -31.73 7.30
C LYS A 367 0.06 -32.62 6.10
N LEU A 368 1.15 -33.38 6.19
CA LEU A 368 1.41 -34.49 5.30
C LEU A 368 0.79 -35.75 5.89
N ILE A 369 -0.08 -36.42 5.15
CA ILE A 369 -0.78 -37.63 5.58
C ILE A 369 -0.39 -38.77 4.64
N SER A 370 0.14 -39.84 5.21
CA SER A 370 0.32 -41.11 4.51
C SER A 370 -0.99 -41.89 4.54
N THR A 371 -1.41 -42.44 3.42
CA THR A 371 -2.65 -43.22 3.28
C THR A 371 -2.51 -44.64 3.82
N GLN A 372 -1.76 -44.83 4.92
CA GLN A 372 -1.67 -46.10 5.65
C GLN A 372 -2.23 -45.92 7.07
N MET A 373 -3.55 -46.05 7.21
CA MET A 373 -4.19 -46.34 8.50
C MET A 373 -4.72 -47.78 8.50
N ASP A 374 -4.15 -48.57 9.40
CA ASP A 374 -4.77 -49.68 10.14
C ASP A 374 -5.43 -50.85 9.39
N ASN A 375 -4.63 -51.69 8.71
CA ASN A 375 -4.96 -53.12 8.57
C ASN A 375 -3.91 -53.97 9.32
N PRO A 376 -4.23 -54.60 10.47
CA PRO A 376 -3.26 -55.35 11.29
C PRO A 376 -2.75 -56.66 10.68
N LEU A 377 -3.06 -56.95 9.42
CA LEU A 377 -2.86 -58.25 8.79
C LEU A 377 -2.45 -58.05 7.33
N GLU A 378 -1.22 -57.59 7.08
CA GLU A 378 -0.44 -58.01 5.90
C GLU A 378 1.02 -57.57 6.04
N CYS A 379 1.92 -58.45 5.60
CA CYS A 379 3.38 -58.34 5.72
C CYS A 379 3.95 -57.08 5.03
N PRO A 380 5.10 -56.54 5.48
CA PRO A 380 5.72 -55.39 4.86
C PRO A 380 6.36 -55.81 3.52
N VAL A 381 5.62 -55.63 2.43
CA VAL A 381 6.21 -55.55 1.10
C VAL A 381 6.67 -54.10 0.94
N ILE A 382 7.96 -53.92 0.69
CA ILE A 382 8.58 -52.64 0.39
C ILE A 382 8.04 -52.20 -0.98
N SER A 383 6.99 -51.38 -1.00
CA SER A 383 6.60 -50.59 -2.17
C SER A 383 7.25 -49.21 -2.05
N ASP A 384 8.21 -48.94 -2.93
CA ASP A 384 8.95 -47.69 -3.12
C ASP A 384 8.07 -46.57 -3.74
N ASP A 385 6.77 -46.54 -3.43
CA ASP A 385 5.84 -45.57 -4.01
C ASP A 385 5.81 -44.30 -3.13
N ILE A 386 6.58 -43.30 -3.56
CA ILE A 386 6.58 -41.92 -3.04
C ILE A 386 5.20 -41.24 -3.22
N ASP A 387 4.27 -41.87 -3.93
CA ASP A 387 2.96 -41.35 -4.33
C ASP A 387 1.82 -41.52 -3.29
N GLU A 388 2.04 -42.18 -2.14
CA GLU A 388 0.96 -42.45 -1.16
C GLU A 388 0.74 -41.36 -0.08
N GLU A 389 1.55 -40.31 -0.08
CA GLU A 389 1.50 -39.25 0.93
C GLU A 389 1.00 -37.93 0.33
N GLU A 390 -0.19 -37.52 0.77
CA GLU A 390 -0.91 -36.35 0.27
C GLU A 390 -0.89 -35.19 1.28
N VAL A 391 -0.84 -33.95 0.78
CA VAL A 391 -0.88 -32.73 1.60
C VAL A 391 -2.32 -32.31 1.85
N TRP A 392 -2.70 -32.26 3.12
CA TRP A 392 -4.02 -31.87 3.60
C TRP A 392 -4.00 -30.50 4.27
N LEU A 393 -5.01 -29.69 3.95
CA LEU A 393 -5.27 -28.42 4.60
C LEU A 393 -6.45 -28.56 5.55
N TYR A 394 -6.27 -28.12 6.80
CA TYR A 394 -7.31 -28.08 7.82
C TYR A 394 -7.55 -26.63 8.24
N TRP A 395 -8.81 -26.20 8.18
CA TRP A 395 -9.21 -24.86 8.59
C TRP A 395 -10.54 -24.90 9.31
N ILE A 396 -10.77 -23.94 10.20
CA ILE A 396 -12.07 -23.71 10.81
C ILE A 396 -12.78 -22.66 9.94
N ASP A 397 -14.08 -22.72 9.68
CA ASP A 397 -14.81 -21.66 8.94
C ASP A 397 -15.30 -20.50 9.85
N SER A 398 -16.09 -19.58 9.29
CA SER A 398 -16.75 -18.49 10.04
C SER A 398 -17.82 -18.97 11.03
N ASN A 399 -18.47 -20.11 10.77
CA ASN A 399 -19.43 -20.78 11.65
C ASN A 399 -18.76 -21.65 12.73
N LYS A 400 -17.42 -21.66 12.77
CA LYS A 400 -16.58 -22.48 13.67
C LYS A 400 -16.61 -23.97 13.37
N GLU A 401 -16.94 -24.34 12.13
CA GLU A 401 -16.92 -25.73 11.69
C GLU A 401 -15.51 -26.11 11.18
N PRO A 402 -14.95 -27.26 11.61
CA PRO A 402 -13.67 -27.73 11.09
C PRO A 402 -13.86 -28.37 9.72
N HIS A 403 -13.07 -27.93 8.75
CA HIS A 403 -12.98 -28.49 7.41
C HIS A 403 -11.57 -29.02 7.16
N GLY A 404 -11.49 -30.08 6.36
CA GLY A 404 -10.24 -30.69 5.91
C GLY A 404 -10.38 -31.10 4.45
N LYS A 405 -9.43 -30.70 3.60
CA LYS A 405 -9.42 -31.07 2.19
C LYS A 405 -7.99 -31.19 1.67
N ALA A 406 -7.78 -32.15 0.77
CA ALA A 406 -6.52 -32.29 0.06
C ALA A 406 -6.24 -31.06 -0.81
N ILE A 407 -4.98 -30.61 -0.85
CA ILE A 407 -4.58 -29.41 -1.59
C ILE A 407 -4.82 -29.55 -3.11
N ARG A 408 -4.67 -30.76 -3.65
CA ARG A 408 -4.89 -31.09 -5.07
C ARG A 408 -6.37 -30.95 -5.44
N HIS A 409 -7.26 -31.56 -4.67
CA HIS A 409 -8.71 -31.42 -4.87
C HIS A 409 -9.17 -29.96 -4.72
N LEU A 410 -8.60 -29.23 -3.75
CA LEU A 410 -8.90 -27.82 -3.57
C LEU A 410 -8.47 -26.99 -4.80
N ALA A 411 -7.27 -27.24 -5.34
CA ALA A 411 -6.78 -26.58 -6.55
C ALA A 411 -7.62 -26.90 -7.79
N GLN A 412 -8.04 -28.16 -7.94
CA GLN A 412 -8.87 -28.58 -9.06
C GLN A 412 -10.25 -27.92 -9.01
N GLU A 413 -10.94 -27.94 -7.88
CA GLU A 413 -12.27 -27.33 -7.75
C GLU A 413 -12.22 -25.80 -7.88
N ALA A 414 -11.14 -25.16 -7.43
CA ALA A 414 -10.92 -23.74 -7.68
C ALA A 414 -10.74 -23.44 -9.19
N LYS A 415 -10.07 -24.32 -9.93
CA LYS A 415 -9.93 -24.23 -11.39
C LYS A 415 -11.26 -24.46 -12.12
N GLU A 416 -12.11 -25.32 -11.58
CA GLU A 416 -13.47 -25.57 -12.08
C GLU A 416 -14.46 -24.42 -11.76
N GLY A 417 -14.04 -23.46 -10.93
CA GLY A 417 -14.77 -22.21 -10.69
C GLY A 417 -15.53 -22.15 -9.36
N THR A 418 -15.28 -23.08 -8.44
CA THR A 418 -15.86 -23.04 -7.09
C THR A 418 -15.30 -21.86 -6.31
N LYS A 419 -16.13 -20.83 -6.11
CA LYS A 419 -15.72 -19.58 -5.43
C LYS A 419 -15.19 -19.79 -4.01
N VAL A 420 -15.81 -20.72 -3.25
CA VAL A 420 -15.43 -20.98 -1.86
C VAL A 420 -14.00 -21.55 -1.78
N ASP A 421 -13.67 -22.53 -2.61
CA ASP A 421 -12.33 -23.11 -2.64
C ASP A 421 -11.28 -22.11 -3.14
N LEU A 422 -11.64 -21.26 -4.11
CA LEU A 422 -10.77 -20.19 -4.58
C LEU A 422 -10.47 -19.17 -3.46
N GLU A 423 -11.45 -18.82 -2.63
CA GLU A 423 -11.28 -17.95 -1.48
C GLU A 423 -10.36 -18.58 -0.42
N VAL A 424 -10.53 -19.88 -0.13
CA VAL A 424 -9.66 -20.62 0.81
C VAL A 424 -8.21 -20.70 0.29
N LEU A 425 -8.00 -21.03 -0.99
CA LEU A 425 -6.66 -21.03 -1.59
C LEU A 425 -6.03 -19.64 -1.59
N THR A 426 -6.82 -18.62 -1.88
CA THR A 426 -6.37 -17.23 -1.84
C THR A 426 -5.91 -16.88 -0.43
N TYR A 427 -6.71 -17.20 0.58
CA TYR A 427 -6.35 -17.00 1.98
C TYR A 427 -5.06 -17.74 2.36
N TYR A 428 -4.95 -19.02 1.99
CA TYR A 428 -3.77 -19.84 2.25
C TYR A 428 -2.51 -19.26 1.59
N ARG A 429 -2.62 -18.77 0.35
CA ARG A 429 -1.53 -18.09 -0.36
C ARG A 429 -1.04 -16.86 0.39
N TYR A 430 -1.95 -16.01 0.89
CA TYR A 430 -1.56 -14.85 1.69
C TYR A 430 -0.96 -15.25 3.04
N GLN A 431 -1.43 -16.33 3.67
CA GLN A 431 -0.82 -16.88 4.88
C GLN A 431 0.62 -17.34 4.65
N LEU A 432 0.89 -18.07 3.55
CA LEU A 432 2.25 -18.48 3.19
C LEU A 432 3.16 -17.27 2.93
N ASN A 433 2.65 -16.23 2.27
CA ASN A 433 3.40 -14.99 2.04
C ASN A 433 3.73 -14.26 3.35
N LEU A 434 2.77 -14.21 4.28
CA LEU A 434 3.01 -13.67 5.62
C LEU A 434 4.09 -14.47 6.35
N PHE A 435 4.01 -15.81 6.34
CA PHE A 435 5.03 -16.67 6.95
C PHE A 435 6.42 -16.45 6.35
N ALA A 436 6.51 -16.34 5.03
CA ALA A 436 7.78 -16.08 4.35
C ALA A 436 8.39 -14.73 4.78
N ARG A 437 7.57 -13.66 4.88
CA ARG A 437 8.05 -12.34 5.32
C ARG A 437 8.32 -12.25 6.83
N MET A 438 7.63 -13.06 7.64
CA MET A 438 7.92 -13.19 9.07
C MET A 438 9.27 -13.86 9.32
N CYS A 439 9.70 -14.78 8.45
CA CYS A 439 10.98 -15.48 8.55
C CYS A 439 12.17 -14.72 7.92
N LEU A 440 11.90 -13.66 7.14
CA LEU A 440 12.92 -12.88 6.45
C LEU A 440 14.00 -12.34 7.41
N ASP A 441 15.26 -12.32 6.96
CA ASP A 441 16.44 -11.88 7.70
C ASP A 441 16.64 -12.63 9.03
N ARG A 442 16.44 -13.96 9.02
CA ARG A 442 16.74 -14.90 10.13
C ARG A 442 15.97 -14.66 11.42
N GLN A 443 14.68 -14.34 11.32
CA GLN A 443 13.83 -14.21 12.50
C GLN A 443 13.48 -15.59 13.11
N TYR A 444 14.34 -16.09 13.99
CA TYR A 444 14.25 -17.44 14.57
C TYR A 444 12.99 -17.71 15.39
N LEU A 445 12.35 -16.67 15.92
CA LEU A 445 11.08 -16.82 16.63
C LEU A 445 10.01 -17.44 15.73
N ALA A 446 9.91 -16.97 14.48
CA ALA A 446 9.02 -17.52 13.47
C ALA A 446 9.52 -18.87 12.94
N ILE A 447 10.79 -18.92 12.54
CA ILE A 447 11.38 -20.09 11.87
C ILE A 447 11.23 -21.34 12.74
N ASN A 448 11.52 -21.26 14.04
CA ASN A 448 11.48 -22.43 14.92
C ASN A 448 10.05 -22.97 15.11
N GLN A 449 9.03 -22.11 15.07
CA GLN A 449 7.63 -22.52 15.24
C GLN A 449 7.02 -23.01 13.92
N ILE A 450 7.28 -22.31 12.81
CA ILE A 450 6.68 -22.63 11.50
C ILE A 450 7.38 -23.85 10.87
N SER A 451 8.69 -23.99 11.03
CA SER A 451 9.44 -25.15 10.46
C SER A 451 9.04 -26.49 11.07
N ALA A 452 8.43 -26.50 12.26
CA ALA A 452 7.87 -27.70 12.87
C ALA A 452 6.60 -28.20 12.16
N GLN A 453 5.84 -27.29 11.52
CA GLN A 453 4.63 -27.62 10.77
C GLN A 453 4.91 -27.84 9.29
N LEU A 454 5.84 -27.08 8.72
CA LEU A 454 6.15 -27.08 7.29
C LEU A 454 7.58 -27.60 7.05
N SER A 455 7.71 -28.92 6.89
CA SER A 455 8.99 -29.57 6.60
C SER A 455 9.51 -29.25 5.19
N VAL A 456 10.80 -29.49 4.95
CA VAL A 456 11.43 -29.32 3.61
C VAL A 456 10.73 -30.21 2.58
N ASP A 457 10.45 -31.46 2.96
CA ASP A 457 9.80 -32.44 2.07
C ASP A 457 8.38 -32.01 1.67
N LEU A 458 7.58 -31.54 2.63
CA LEU A 458 6.22 -31.03 2.36
C LEU A 458 6.25 -29.86 1.36
N ILE A 459 7.12 -28.88 1.60
CA ILE A 459 7.22 -27.69 0.73
C ILE A 459 7.70 -28.09 -0.67
N LEU A 460 8.68 -29.00 -0.76
CA LEU A 460 9.20 -29.46 -2.03
C LEU A 460 8.11 -30.15 -2.87
N ARG A 461 7.29 -31.03 -2.26
CA ARG A 461 6.16 -31.67 -2.97
C ARG A 461 5.17 -30.64 -3.50
N CYS A 462 4.82 -29.63 -2.70
CA CYS A 462 3.94 -28.55 -3.16
C CYS A 462 4.59 -27.67 -4.25
N MET A 463 5.92 -27.53 -4.27
CA MET A 463 6.64 -26.81 -5.33
C MET A 463 6.69 -27.62 -6.64
N SER A 464 6.83 -28.94 -6.54
CA SER A 464 6.94 -29.86 -7.69
C SER A 464 5.60 -30.22 -8.31
N ASP A 465 4.51 -30.17 -7.57
CA ASP A 465 3.17 -30.53 -8.06
C ASP A 465 2.64 -29.54 -9.13
N GLU A 466 2.53 -30.01 -10.37
CA GLU A 466 2.03 -29.23 -11.51
C GLU A 466 0.51 -29.00 -11.49
N SER A 467 -0.25 -29.75 -10.67
CA SER A 467 -1.69 -29.53 -10.52
C SER A 467 -2.00 -28.24 -9.76
N LEU A 468 -1.03 -27.72 -8.99
CA LEU A 468 -1.18 -26.53 -8.19
C LEU A 468 -0.95 -25.24 -9.01
N PRO A 469 -1.68 -24.15 -8.70
CA PRO A 469 -1.47 -22.85 -9.33
C PRO A 469 -0.03 -22.32 -9.17
N TYR A 470 0.51 -21.68 -10.22
CA TYR A 470 1.89 -21.17 -10.25
C TYR A 470 2.19 -20.16 -9.13
N ASP A 471 1.22 -19.34 -8.77
CA ASP A 471 1.30 -18.33 -7.71
C ASP A 471 1.37 -18.95 -6.30
N LEU A 472 0.65 -20.06 -6.08
CA LEU A 472 0.76 -20.84 -4.85
C LEU A 472 2.13 -21.52 -4.75
N ARG A 473 2.59 -22.16 -5.83
CA ARG A 473 3.94 -22.75 -5.94
C ARG A 473 5.02 -21.70 -5.68
N ALA A 474 4.86 -20.49 -6.23
CA ALA A 474 5.79 -19.38 -6.01
C ALA A 474 5.86 -18.98 -4.52
N SER A 475 4.71 -19.00 -3.83
CA SER A 475 4.64 -18.70 -2.39
C SER A 475 5.38 -19.76 -1.55
N PHE A 476 5.29 -21.05 -1.93
CA PHE A 476 6.07 -22.13 -1.34
C PHE A 476 7.58 -22.00 -1.63
N CYS A 477 7.98 -21.64 -2.85
CA CYS A 477 9.39 -21.36 -3.18
C CYS A 477 9.98 -20.26 -2.30
N ARG A 478 9.22 -19.16 -2.11
CA ARG A 478 9.63 -18.05 -1.26
C ARG A 478 9.76 -18.46 0.21
N LEU A 479 8.85 -19.30 0.69
CA LEU A 479 8.90 -19.84 2.05
C LEU A 479 10.10 -20.79 2.24
N MET A 480 10.38 -21.66 1.27
CA MET A 480 11.57 -22.54 1.29
C MET A 480 12.85 -21.72 1.49
N LEU A 481 12.96 -20.61 0.74
CA LEU A 481 14.11 -19.73 0.83
C LEU A 481 14.29 -19.16 2.25
N HIS A 482 13.29 -18.43 2.76
CA HIS A 482 13.45 -17.66 3.99
C HIS A 482 13.36 -18.49 5.28
N MET A 483 12.78 -19.70 5.22
CA MET A 483 12.61 -20.54 6.41
C MET A 483 13.69 -21.62 6.55
N HIS A 484 14.08 -22.25 5.44
CA HIS A 484 15.00 -23.40 5.46
C HIS A 484 16.37 -23.11 4.86
N VAL A 485 16.43 -22.30 3.79
CA VAL A 485 17.67 -22.04 3.03
C VAL A 485 18.47 -20.84 3.54
N ASP A 486 17.84 -19.85 4.20
CA ASP A 486 18.52 -18.76 4.90
C ASP A 486 18.46 -19.01 6.42
N ARG A 487 19.27 -19.96 6.90
CA ARG A 487 19.34 -20.37 8.30
C ARG A 487 20.80 -20.51 8.72
N ASP A 488 21.13 -20.14 9.96
CA ASP A 488 22.45 -20.44 10.52
C ASP A 488 22.68 -21.97 10.49
N PRO A 489 23.87 -22.43 10.05
CA PRO A 489 25.14 -21.71 9.90
C PRO A 489 25.44 -21.19 8.47
N GLN A 490 24.47 -21.07 7.57
CA GLN A 490 24.73 -20.72 6.17
C GLN A 490 25.20 -19.27 6.04
N GLU A 491 26.32 -19.06 5.35
CA GLU A 491 26.88 -17.73 5.08
C GLU A 491 27.28 -17.62 3.61
N SER A 492 27.29 -16.39 3.10
CA SER A 492 27.70 -16.15 1.72
C SER A 492 29.17 -16.50 1.53
N VAL A 493 29.46 -17.31 0.52
CA VAL A 493 30.82 -17.72 0.20
C VAL A 493 31.52 -16.58 -0.52
N VAL A 494 32.71 -16.21 -0.05
CA VAL A 494 33.58 -15.27 -0.77
C VAL A 494 34.07 -15.96 -2.05
N PRO A 495 33.71 -15.46 -3.25
CA PRO A 495 34.03 -16.15 -4.50
C PRO A 495 35.54 -16.20 -4.79
N VAL A 496 36.26 -15.15 -4.39
CA VAL A 496 37.71 -15.02 -4.62
C VAL A 496 38.45 -15.07 -3.30
N ARG A 497 39.17 -16.16 -3.05
CA ARG A 497 40.09 -16.28 -1.93
C ARG A 497 41.43 -15.62 -2.26
N TYR A 498 41.66 -14.43 -1.68
CA TYR A 498 42.91 -13.68 -1.84
C TYR A 498 44.08 -14.26 -1.03
N ALA A 499 43.78 -14.84 0.14
CA ALA A 499 44.78 -15.52 0.97
C ALA A 499 44.76 -17.02 0.65
N ARG A 500 45.95 -17.60 0.43
CA ARG A 500 46.15 -19.03 0.20
C ARG A 500 47.37 -19.50 0.96
N LEU A 501 47.32 -20.70 1.53
CA LEU A 501 48.48 -21.34 2.13
C LEU A 501 49.34 -21.95 1.03
N TRP A 502 50.65 -21.68 1.06
CA TRP A 502 51.59 -22.20 0.05
C TRP A 502 51.55 -23.73 -0.05
N THR A 503 51.37 -24.41 1.08
CA THR A 503 51.31 -25.88 1.18
C THR A 503 50.06 -26.49 0.56
N GLU A 504 49.00 -25.71 0.33
CA GLU A 504 47.72 -26.18 -0.21
C GLU A 504 47.62 -25.99 -1.73
N ILE A 505 48.64 -25.41 -2.37
CA ILE A 505 48.62 -25.15 -3.82
C ILE A 505 49.22 -26.37 -4.56
N PRO A 506 48.40 -27.18 -5.25
CA PRO A 506 48.90 -28.32 -6.01
C PRO A 506 49.60 -27.87 -7.30
N THR A 507 50.47 -28.73 -7.84
CA THR A 507 51.22 -28.46 -9.08
C THR A 507 50.36 -28.50 -10.34
N LYS A 508 49.20 -29.16 -10.29
CA LYS A 508 48.18 -29.22 -11.34
C LYS A 508 46.80 -29.17 -10.69
N ILE A 509 45.83 -28.56 -11.37
CA ILE A 509 44.43 -28.45 -10.90
C ILE A 509 43.50 -28.83 -12.05
N THR A 510 42.60 -29.76 -11.79
CA THR A 510 41.43 -30.05 -12.63
C THR A 510 40.15 -29.55 -11.96
N ILE A 511 39.04 -29.47 -12.71
CA ILE A 511 37.73 -29.05 -12.17
C ILE A 511 37.25 -29.99 -11.06
N HIS A 512 37.41 -31.31 -11.24
CA HIS A 512 37.00 -32.30 -10.25
C HIS A 512 37.84 -32.24 -8.97
N GLU A 513 39.14 -31.95 -9.10
CA GLU A 513 40.01 -31.72 -7.95
C GLU A 513 39.66 -30.39 -7.25
N TYR A 514 39.28 -29.35 -7.99
CA TYR A 514 38.82 -28.08 -7.40
C TYR A 514 37.57 -28.27 -6.51
N ASP A 515 36.63 -29.10 -6.95
CA ASP A 515 35.41 -29.41 -6.20
C ASP A 515 35.67 -30.21 -4.92
N SER A 516 36.71 -31.07 -4.89
CA SER A 516 37.06 -31.88 -3.72
C SER A 516 37.81 -31.11 -2.62
N PHE A 517 38.38 -29.95 -2.93
CA PHE A 517 38.95 -29.02 -1.92
C PHE A 517 37.87 -28.21 -1.16
N THR A 518 36.58 -28.37 -1.50
CA THR A 518 35.50 -27.66 -0.83
C THR A 518 35.13 -28.32 0.51
N ASP A 519 34.67 -27.49 1.45
CA ASP A 519 34.53 -27.82 2.87
C ASP A 519 33.55 -28.97 3.14
N SER A 520 34.03 -30.04 3.78
CA SER A 520 33.25 -31.24 4.12
C SER A 520 32.01 -30.97 4.98
N SER A 521 32.01 -29.88 5.75
CA SER A 521 30.88 -29.42 6.58
C SER A 521 29.63 -29.08 5.75
N ARG A 522 29.81 -28.67 4.49
CA ARG A 522 28.71 -28.28 3.59
C ARG A 522 28.01 -29.46 2.93
N ASN A 523 28.64 -30.63 2.94
CA ASN A 523 28.10 -31.83 2.30
C ASN A 523 26.84 -32.36 2.99
N GLU A 524 26.72 -32.19 4.31
CA GLU A 524 25.52 -32.60 5.05
C GLU A 524 24.31 -31.74 4.70
N MET A 525 24.50 -30.42 4.66
CA MET A 525 23.45 -29.48 4.26
C MET A 525 23.12 -29.60 2.76
N LYS A 526 24.12 -29.88 1.90
CA LYS A 526 23.92 -30.17 0.49
C LYS A 526 23.02 -31.41 0.30
N ARG A 527 23.21 -32.47 1.10
CA ARG A 527 22.32 -33.65 1.07
C ARG A 527 20.88 -33.30 1.41
N LYS A 528 20.66 -32.43 2.40
CA LYS A 528 19.32 -32.00 2.81
C LYS A 528 18.57 -31.24 1.71
N PHE A 529 19.27 -30.45 0.90
CA PHE A 529 18.69 -29.65 -0.19
C PHE A 529 18.93 -30.23 -1.59
N ALA A 530 19.46 -31.46 -1.70
CA ALA A 530 19.80 -32.07 -2.98
C ALA A 530 18.57 -32.14 -3.91
N LEU A 531 17.44 -32.61 -3.39
CA LEU A 531 16.18 -32.68 -4.13
C LEU A 531 15.64 -31.30 -4.52
N THR A 532 15.90 -30.27 -3.69
CA THR A 532 15.54 -28.88 -4.02
C THR A 532 16.42 -28.34 -5.16
N MET A 533 17.71 -28.65 -5.17
CA MET A 533 18.62 -28.27 -6.25
C MET A 533 18.25 -28.96 -7.56
N GLU A 534 17.88 -30.24 -7.50
CA GLU A 534 17.40 -31.02 -8.64
C GLU A 534 16.13 -30.39 -9.24
N PHE A 535 15.13 -30.10 -8.40
CA PHE A 535 13.92 -29.39 -8.82
C PHE A 535 14.23 -28.07 -9.53
N VAL A 536 15.14 -27.24 -9.00
CA VAL A 536 15.53 -25.97 -9.64
C VAL A 536 16.13 -26.20 -11.03
N GLU A 537 17.00 -27.20 -11.16
CA GLU A 537 17.62 -27.51 -12.45
C GLU A 537 16.62 -28.07 -13.47
N GLU A 538 15.72 -28.95 -13.04
CA GLU A 538 14.67 -29.53 -13.90
C GLU A 538 13.69 -28.45 -14.36
N TYR A 539 13.23 -27.61 -13.44
CA TYR A 539 12.34 -26.49 -13.77
C TYR A 539 12.98 -25.54 -14.79
N LEU A 540 14.25 -25.16 -14.58
CA LEU A 540 14.95 -24.28 -15.52
C LEU A 540 15.15 -24.94 -16.88
N LYS A 541 15.44 -26.25 -16.95
CA LYS A 541 15.49 -26.99 -18.22
C LYS A 541 14.15 -26.99 -18.95
N GLU A 542 13.05 -27.22 -18.22
CA GLU A 542 11.69 -27.16 -18.77
C GLU A 542 11.41 -25.78 -19.38
N VAL A 543 11.77 -24.70 -18.67
CA VAL A 543 11.64 -23.33 -19.18
C VAL A 543 12.43 -23.12 -20.47
N VAL A 544 13.66 -23.63 -20.58
CA VAL A 544 14.45 -23.47 -21.83
C VAL A 544 13.84 -24.25 -23.00
N ASN A 545 13.23 -25.39 -22.72
CA ASN A 545 12.60 -26.23 -23.74
C ASN A 545 11.28 -25.63 -24.27
N GLN A 546 10.71 -24.63 -23.58
CA GLN A 546 9.52 -23.95 -24.04
C GLN A 546 9.82 -22.96 -25.17
N PRO A 547 8.98 -22.91 -26.22
CA PRO A 547 9.16 -21.99 -27.34
C PRO A 547 8.94 -20.53 -26.93
N PHE A 548 8.12 -20.26 -25.91
CA PHE A 548 7.83 -18.92 -25.41
C PHE A 548 7.81 -18.87 -23.87
N PRO A 549 9.00 -18.91 -23.23
CA PRO A 549 9.13 -19.13 -21.77
C PRO A 549 8.52 -18.02 -20.91
N PHE A 550 8.42 -16.78 -21.43
CA PHE A 550 7.97 -15.61 -20.67
C PHE A 550 6.58 -15.11 -21.05
N GLY A 551 5.81 -15.90 -21.81
CA GLY A 551 4.48 -15.49 -22.26
C GLY A 551 3.41 -15.48 -21.19
N ASP A 552 3.52 -16.40 -20.23
CA ASP A 552 2.57 -16.51 -19.13
C ASP A 552 3.04 -15.69 -17.93
N LYS A 553 2.25 -14.66 -17.57
CA LYS A 553 2.53 -13.77 -16.44
C LYS A 553 2.53 -14.50 -15.10
N GLU A 554 1.72 -15.54 -14.93
CA GLU A 554 1.66 -16.30 -13.68
C GLU A 554 2.87 -17.23 -13.55
N LYS A 555 3.26 -17.91 -14.64
CA LYS A 555 4.52 -18.68 -14.68
C LYS A 555 5.74 -17.80 -14.40
N ASN A 556 5.77 -16.56 -14.92
CA ASN A 556 6.86 -15.62 -14.67
C ASN A 556 7.06 -15.31 -13.18
N LYS A 557 5.99 -15.29 -12.38
CA LYS A 557 6.10 -15.10 -10.91
C LYS A 557 6.80 -16.30 -10.27
N LEU A 558 6.46 -17.52 -10.67
CA LEU A 558 7.14 -18.73 -10.20
C LEU A 558 8.61 -18.75 -10.64
N THR A 559 8.90 -18.45 -11.92
CA THR A 559 10.26 -18.38 -12.44
C THR A 559 11.11 -17.38 -11.65
N PHE A 560 10.56 -16.22 -11.30
CA PHE A 560 11.26 -15.23 -10.48
C PHE A 560 11.68 -15.80 -9.12
N GLU A 561 10.77 -16.47 -8.40
CA GLU A 561 11.07 -17.06 -7.09
C GLU A 561 12.05 -18.23 -7.19
N VAL A 562 11.94 -19.07 -8.23
CA VAL A 562 12.88 -20.18 -8.49
C VAL A 562 14.29 -19.66 -8.79
N VAL A 563 14.42 -18.61 -9.61
CA VAL A 563 15.70 -17.95 -9.88
C VAL A 563 16.25 -17.29 -8.63
N HIS A 564 15.38 -16.70 -7.80
CA HIS A 564 15.80 -16.11 -6.53
C HIS A 564 16.30 -17.16 -5.52
N LEU A 565 15.63 -18.31 -5.44
CA LEU A 565 16.08 -19.48 -4.68
C LEU A 565 17.43 -19.99 -5.20
N ALA A 566 17.54 -20.21 -6.51
CA ALA A 566 18.78 -20.65 -7.16
C ALA A 566 19.95 -19.72 -6.85
N ARG A 567 19.72 -18.39 -6.95
CA ARG A 567 20.71 -17.38 -6.61
C ARG A 567 21.22 -17.59 -5.18
N ASN A 568 20.34 -17.63 -4.18
CA ASN A 568 20.77 -17.77 -2.79
C ASN A 568 21.49 -19.11 -2.53
N LEU A 569 21.03 -20.21 -3.13
CA LEU A 569 21.71 -21.51 -3.06
C LEU A 569 23.15 -21.45 -3.63
N ILE A 570 23.36 -20.69 -4.70
CA ILE A 570 24.69 -20.43 -5.27
C ILE A 570 25.54 -19.57 -4.32
N TYR A 571 24.99 -18.49 -3.78
CA TYR A 571 25.72 -17.62 -2.86
C TYR A 571 26.14 -18.33 -1.57
N PHE A 572 25.32 -19.27 -1.07
CA PHE A 572 25.66 -20.13 0.07
C PHE A 572 26.61 -21.29 -0.29
N GLY A 573 26.91 -21.49 -1.58
CA GLY A 573 27.92 -22.43 -2.05
C GLY A 573 27.51 -23.90 -2.04
N PHE A 574 26.22 -24.20 -2.26
CA PHE A 574 25.75 -25.60 -2.39
C PHE A 574 26.10 -26.23 -3.74
N TYR A 575 26.22 -25.42 -4.78
CA TYR A 575 26.63 -25.87 -6.11
C TYR A 575 28.15 -26.01 -6.21
N SER A 576 28.57 -27.15 -6.74
CA SER A 576 29.95 -27.38 -7.17
C SER A 576 30.26 -26.57 -8.44
N PHE A 577 31.54 -26.38 -8.75
CA PHE A 577 31.95 -25.60 -9.92
C PHE A 577 31.46 -26.24 -11.22
N SER A 578 31.51 -27.58 -11.31
CA SER A 578 30.97 -28.32 -12.45
C SER A 578 29.45 -28.12 -12.63
N GLU A 579 28.66 -28.18 -11.55
CA GLU A 579 27.22 -27.90 -11.57
C GLU A 579 26.92 -26.44 -11.94
N LEU A 580 27.73 -25.48 -11.47
CA LEU A 580 27.61 -24.07 -11.84
C LEU A 580 27.83 -23.85 -13.34
N LEU A 581 28.80 -24.54 -13.97
CA LEU A 581 29.01 -24.47 -15.42
C LEU A 581 27.80 -25.02 -16.19
N ARG A 582 27.17 -26.10 -15.70
CA ARG A 582 25.93 -26.63 -16.31
C ARG A 582 24.78 -25.64 -16.17
N LEU A 583 24.59 -25.07 -14.97
CA LEU A 583 23.51 -24.14 -14.68
C LEU A 583 23.65 -22.83 -15.47
N THR A 584 24.86 -22.28 -15.57
CA THR A 584 25.13 -21.06 -16.36
C THR A 584 24.82 -21.25 -17.83
N ARG A 585 25.14 -22.40 -18.43
CA ARG A 585 24.75 -22.73 -19.81
C ARG A 585 23.23 -22.73 -19.98
N THR A 586 22.50 -23.34 -19.06
CA THR A 586 21.02 -23.34 -19.07
C THR A 586 20.46 -21.92 -18.94
N LEU A 587 20.98 -21.10 -18.03
CA LEU A 587 20.53 -19.71 -17.83
C LEU A 587 20.83 -18.81 -19.05
N LEU A 588 22.00 -18.96 -19.68
CA LEU A 588 22.33 -18.24 -20.92
C LEU A 588 21.38 -18.62 -22.04
N ALA A 589 21.08 -19.92 -22.18
CA ALA A 589 20.13 -20.39 -23.17
C ALA A 589 18.72 -19.82 -22.98
N ILE A 590 18.28 -19.55 -21.74
CA ILE A 590 17.01 -18.85 -21.45
C ILE A 590 17.05 -17.40 -21.93
N LEU A 591 18.15 -16.68 -21.66
CA LEU A 591 18.31 -15.28 -22.06
C LEU A 591 18.39 -15.13 -23.58
N ASP A 592 18.99 -16.10 -24.29
CA ASP A 592 19.07 -16.11 -25.75
C ASP A 592 17.70 -16.30 -26.43
N ILE A 593 16.74 -17.00 -25.80
CA ILE A 593 15.35 -17.14 -26.31
C ILE A 593 14.68 -15.77 -26.46
N VAL A 594 14.99 -14.85 -25.56
CA VAL A 594 14.44 -13.49 -25.57
C VAL A 594 14.90 -12.71 -26.81
N GLN A 595 16.03 -13.10 -27.41
CA GLN A 595 16.59 -12.42 -28.59
C GLN A 595 16.25 -13.11 -29.91
N VAL A 596 16.03 -14.43 -29.96
CA VAL A 596 15.72 -15.19 -31.19
C VAL A 596 14.65 -16.28 -30.93
N PRO A 597 13.39 -16.11 -31.37
CA PRO A 597 12.27 -16.98 -30.95
C PRO A 597 12.20 -18.41 -31.55
N MET A 598 13.10 -18.82 -32.45
CA MET A 598 12.85 -19.97 -33.35
C MET A 598 13.99 -21.00 -33.49
N SER A 599 14.60 -21.47 -32.39
CA SER A 599 15.53 -22.63 -32.46
C SER A 599 15.36 -23.58 -31.27
N SER A 600 15.54 -24.88 -31.47
CA SER A 600 15.38 -25.91 -30.44
C SER A 600 16.53 -25.92 -29.41
N TYR A 601 16.29 -26.47 -28.21
CA TYR A 601 17.29 -26.55 -27.11
C TYR A 601 18.62 -27.20 -27.52
N PHE A 602 18.54 -28.30 -28.30
CA PHE A 602 19.71 -29.06 -28.75
C PHE A 602 20.59 -28.30 -29.76
N GLU A 603 19.98 -27.51 -30.67
CA GLU A 603 20.72 -26.67 -31.63
C GLU A 603 21.45 -25.49 -30.98
N ARG A 604 21.05 -25.10 -29.77
CA ARG A 604 21.64 -23.97 -29.06
C ARG A 604 22.78 -24.39 -28.15
N LEU A 605 22.71 -25.58 -27.56
CA LEU A 605 23.83 -26.17 -26.83
C LEU A 605 25.02 -26.53 -27.75
N SER A 606 24.76 -26.93 -29.00
CA SER A 606 25.82 -27.27 -29.97
C SER A 606 26.70 -26.05 -30.34
N LYS A 607 26.14 -24.84 -30.37
CA LYS A 607 26.92 -23.60 -30.60
C LYS A 607 27.96 -23.30 -29.51
N PHE A 608 27.82 -23.86 -28.31
CA PHE A 608 28.78 -23.69 -27.22
C PHE A 608 29.86 -24.77 -27.16
N GLN A 609 29.74 -25.87 -27.93
CA GLN A 609 30.80 -26.88 -28.04
C GLN A 609 31.89 -26.49 -29.07
N ASP A 610 31.55 -25.69 -30.08
CA ASP A 610 32.49 -25.32 -31.16
C ASP A 610 33.52 -24.24 -30.76
N GLY A 611 33.52 -23.78 -29.51
CA GLY A 611 34.46 -22.76 -29.01
C GLY A 611 35.84 -23.28 -28.58
N ASP A 612 36.01 -24.60 -28.40
CA ASP A 612 37.26 -25.18 -27.86
C ASP A 612 38.28 -25.58 -28.94
N SER A 613 38.05 -25.23 -30.20
CA SER A 613 38.97 -25.51 -31.31
C SER A 613 39.26 -24.27 -32.15
N LYS A 614 39.90 -23.26 -31.53
CA LYS A 614 40.79 -22.29 -32.19
C LYS A 614 41.52 -21.44 -31.14
N ARG A 615 42.64 -21.96 -30.67
CA ARG A 615 43.81 -21.16 -30.29
C ARG A 615 44.90 -21.42 -31.29
#